data_AF-A0A077PPK2-F1
#
_entry.id   AF-A0A077PPK2-F1
#
_cell.length_a   1.000
_cell.length_b   1.000
_cell.length_c   1.000
_cell.angle_alpha   90.00
_cell.angle_beta   90.00
_cell.angle_gamma   90.00
#
_symmetry.space_group_name_H-M   'P 1'
#
loop_
_entity.id
_entity.type
_entity.pdbx_description
1 polymer ?
#
loop_
_entity_poly.entity_id
_entity_poly.type
_entity_poly.pdbx_seq_one_letter_code
_entity_poly.pdbx_strand_id
1 'polypeptide(L)' 'MSISEGASRLSIPEGTLGQWVTAARKGLVIPPESRSVAELESEVLRLRKALTETQIERDVLKKTVVDLIDQHNTE' A
#
# COMPACT_ATOMS: atom_id res chain seq x y z
N MET A 1 -10.34 -6.61 -22.01
CA MET A 1 -9.00 -7.18 -21.71
C MET A 1 -9.10 -8.68 -21.86
N SER A 2 -8.19 -9.31 -22.62
CA SER A 2 -8.13 -10.77 -22.74
C SER A 2 -7.35 -11.38 -21.57
N ILE A 3 -7.56 -12.68 -21.29
CA ILE A 3 -6.79 -13.41 -20.27
C ILE A 3 -5.30 -13.43 -20.62
N SER A 4 -4.96 -13.67 -21.90
CA SER A 4 -3.58 -13.60 -22.39
C SER A 4 -2.88 -12.26 -22.11
N GLU A 5 -3.59 -11.15 -22.33
CA GLU A 5 -3.02 -9.82 -22.07
C GLU A 5 -2.88 -9.53 -20.57
N GLY A 6 -3.85 -9.95 -19.75
CA GLY A 6 -3.75 -9.85 -18.29
C GLY A 6 -2.61 -10.71 -17.73
N ALA A 7 -2.43 -11.91 -18.25
CA ALA A 7 -1.38 -12.85 -17.85
C ALA A 7 0.01 -12.31 -18.18
N SER A 8 0.16 -11.70 -19.37
CA SER A 8 1.41 -11.05 -19.79
C SER A 8 1.80 -9.88 -18.89
N ARG A 9 0.84 -9.02 -18.50
CA ARG A 9 1.10 -7.90 -17.58
C ARG A 9 1.51 -8.38 -16.17
N LEU A 10 0.94 -9.49 -15.74
CA LEU A 10 1.21 -10.10 -14.43
C LEU A 10 2.41 -11.06 -14.44
N SER A 11 3.03 -11.30 -15.61
CA SER A 11 4.10 -12.28 -15.78
C SER A 11 3.76 -13.68 -15.25
N ILE A 12 2.50 -14.12 -15.43
CA ILE A 12 2.03 -15.46 -15.04
C ILE A 12 1.54 -16.25 -16.25
N PRO A 13 1.53 -17.59 -16.21
CA PRO A 13 0.97 -18.40 -17.28
C PRO A 13 -0.53 -18.11 -17.51
N GLU A 14 -0.96 -18.07 -18.77
CA GLU A 14 -2.36 -17.81 -19.12
C GLU A 14 -3.33 -18.80 -18.48
N GLY A 15 -2.93 -20.08 -18.38
CA GLY A 15 -3.71 -21.14 -17.71
C GLY A 15 -3.89 -20.89 -16.21
N THR A 16 -2.89 -20.30 -15.54
CA THR A 16 -2.96 -19.93 -14.12
C THR A 16 -3.96 -18.79 -13.93
N LEU A 17 -3.90 -17.75 -14.76
CA LEU A 17 -4.87 -16.66 -14.70
C LEU A 17 -6.29 -17.14 -15.05
N GLY A 18 -6.43 -18.03 -16.03
CA GLY A 18 -7.71 -18.65 -16.39
C GLY A 18 -8.32 -19.46 -15.23
N GLN A 19 -7.50 -20.24 -14.52
CA GLN A 19 -7.92 -20.95 -13.30
C GLN A 19 -8.36 -19.98 -12.20
N TRP A 20 -7.61 -18.92 -11.94
CA TRP A 20 -7.97 -17.92 -10.94
C TRP A 20 -9.27 -17.19 -11.29
N VAL A 21 -9.47 -16.81 -12.55
CA VAL A 21 -10.73 -16.19 -13.02
C VAL A 21 -11.90 -17.14 -12.88
N THR A 22 -11.72 -18.43 -13.18
CA THR A 22 -12.77 -19.45 -13.02
C THR A 22 -13.10 -19.68 -11.54
N ALA A 23 -12.09 -19.75 -10.69
CA ALA A 23 -12.25 -19.90 -9.25
C ALA A 23 -12.98 -18.69 -8.66
N ALA A 24 -12.58 -17.47 -9.05
CA ALA A 24 -13.26 -16.24 -8.64
C ALA A 24 -14.73 -16.17 -9.09
N ARG A 25 -15.03 -16.60 -10.32
CA ARG A 25 -16.42 -16.71 -10.81
C ARG A 25 -17.26 -17.72 -10.02
N LYS A 26 -16.63 -18.74 -9.45
CA LYS A 26 -17.27 -19.74 -8.58
C LYS A 26 -17.33 -19.30 -7.11
N GLY A 27 -16.88 -18.08 -6.78
CA GLY A 27 -16.77 -17.61 -5.40
C GLY A 27 -15.65 -18.28 -4.61
N LEU A 28 -14.76 -19.01 -5.27
CA LEU A 28 -13.59 -19.68 -4.70
C LEU A 28 -12.38 -18.75 -4.89
N VAL A 29 -12.24 -17.74 -4.04
CA VAL A 29 -11.12 -16.78 -4.14
C VAL A 29 -10.14 -17.02 -3.01
N ILE A 30 -9.27 -18.04 -3.12
CA ILE A 30 -7.99 -18.05 -2.38
C ILE A 30 -6.93 -18.78 -3.22
N PRO A 31 -6.02 -18.06 -3.90
CA PRO A 31 -4.72 -18.62 -4.24
C PRO A 31 -3.97 -19.00 -2.95
N PRO A 32 -3.25 -20.14 -2.89
CA PRO A 32 -2.74 -20.73 -1.64
C PRO A 32 -1.87 -19.83 -0.73
N GLU A 33 -1.36 -18.71 -1.25
CA GLU A 33 -0.48 -17.77 -0.54
C GLU A 33 -0.95 -16.30 -0.59
N SER A 34 -2.17 -16.02 -1.07
CA SER A 34 -2.62 -14.63 -1.22
C SER A 34 -3.23 -14.09 0.05
N ARG A 35 -2.61 -13.05 0.62
CA ARG A 35 -3.22 -12.21 1.65
C ARG A 35 -4.60 -11.72 1.17
N SER A 36 -5.61 -11.84 2.03
CA SER A 36 -6.97 -11.44 1.70
C SER A 36 -7.07 -9.93 1.46
N VAL A 37 -8.09 -9.51 0.71
CA VAL A 37 -8.37 -8.10 0.45
C VAL A 37 -8.58 -7.32 1.76
N ALA A 38 -9.29 -7.90 2.73
CA ALA A 38 -9.53 -7.27 4.03
C ALA A 38 -8.22 -7.04 4.82
N GLU A 39 -7.28 -7.98 4.78
CA GLU A 39 -5.97 -7.81 5.38
C GLU A 39 -5.16 -6.69 4.69
N LEU A 40 -5.25 -6.58 3.36
CA LEU A 40 -4.60 -5.49 2.63
C LEU A 40 -5.23 -4.13 2.93
N GLU A 41 -6.55 -4.04 3.01
CA GLU A 41 -7.26 -2.80 3.36
C GLU A 41 -6.93 -2.33 4.78
N SER A 42 -6.87 -3.26 5.74
CA SER A 42 -6.47 -2.94 7.12
C SER A 42 -5.02 -2.46 7.19
N GLU A 43 -4.11 -3.06 6.42
CA GLU A 43 -2.72 -2.63 6.35
C GLU A 43 -2.59 -1.25 5.70
N VAL A 44 -3.35 -0.96 4.64
CA VAL A 44 -3.40 0.39 4.02
C VAL A 44 -3.87 1.43 5.02
N LEU A 45 -4.92 1.13 5.81
CA LEU A 45 -5.42 2.04 6.84
C LEU A 45 -4.35 2.31 7.91
N ARG A 46 -3.69 1.25 8.38
CA ARG A 46 -2.61 1.33 9.37
C ARG A 46 -1.44 2.18 8.87
N LEU A 47 -1.00 1.94 7.64
CA LEU A 47 0.10 2.68 7.01
C LEU A 47 -0.22 4.16 6.80
N ARG A 48 -1.45 4.49 6.37
CA ARG A 48 -1.89 5.89 6.23
C ARG A 48 -1.89 6.63 7.56
N LYS A 49 -2.31 5.97 8.64
CA LYS A 49 -2.26 6.53 9.99
C LYS A 49 -0.81 6.82 10.40
N ALA A 50 0.06 5.83 10.32
CA ALA A 50 1.47 5.98 10.68
C ALA A 50 2.17 7.08 9.87
N LEU A 51 1.88 7.16 8.56
CA LEU A 51 2.43 8.21 7.70
C LEU A 51 2.01 9.61 8.17
N THR A 52 0.73 9.77 8.52
CA THR A 52 0.20 11.06 8.99
C THR A 52 0.85 11.46 10.32
N GLU A 53 0.99 10.52 11.25
CA GLU A 53 1.65 10.74 12.54
C GLU A 53 3.11 11.18 12.34
N THR A 54 3.89 10.46 11.51
CA THR A 54 5.27 10.83 11.20
C THR A 54 5.39 12.19 10.52
N GLN A 55 4.45 12.56 9.65
CA GLN A 55 4.45 13.88 9.01
C GLN A 55 4.26 15.00 10.05
N ILE A 56 3.32 14.83 10.99
CA ILE A 56 3.09 15.78 12.08
C ILE A 56 4.33 15.90 12.97
N GLU A 57 4.92 14.78 13.40
CA GLU A 57 6.12 14.77 14.24
C GLU A 57 7.28 15.53 13.57
N ARG A 58 7.50 15.29 12.26
CA ARG A 58 8.51 15.99 11.48
C ARG A 58 8.22 17.49 11.38
N ASP A 59 6.97 17.89 11.18
CA ASP A 59 6.61 19.30 11.04
C ASP A 59 6.77 20.06 12.37
N VAL A 60 6.43 19.43 13.48
CA VAL A 60 6.69 19.98 14.82
C VAL A 60 8.19 20.15 15.03
N LEU A 61 8.99 19.11 14.76
CA LEU A 61 10.45 19.18 14.92
C LEU A 61 11.08 20.25 14.00
N LYS A 62 10.59 20.34 12.76
CA LYS A 62 11.06 21.37 11.82
C LYS A 62 10.75 22.78 12.36
N LYS A 63 9.56 22.98 12.92
CA LYS A 63 9.17 24.27 13.51
C LYS A 63 10.06 24.64 14.70
N THR A 64 10.31 23.71 15.63
CA THR A 64 11.16 23.98 16.79
C THR A 64 12.60 24.28 16.42
N VAL A 65 13.15 23.60 15.41
CA VAL A 65 14.50 23.89 14.89
C VAL A 65 14.58 25.28 14.28
N VAL A 66 13.58 25.69 13.50
CA VAL A 66 13.53 27.06 12.93
C VAL A 66 13.48 28.10 14.04
N ASP A 67 12.60 27.92 15.03
CA ASP A 67 12.45 28.86 16.14
C ASP A 67 13.76 29.00 16.97
N LEU A 68 14.50 27.91 17.16
CA LEU A 68 15.78 27.92 17.85
C LEU A 68 16.87 28.68 17.07
N ILE A 69 16.91 28.48 15.74
CA ILE A 69 17.86 29.19 14.87
C ILE A 69 17.56 30.69 14.89
N ASP A 70 16.28 31.07 14.84
CA ASP A 70 15.86 32.48 14.90
C ASP A 70 16.28 33.10 16.25
N GLN A 71 16.09 32.39 17.37
CA GLN A 71 16.55 32.85 18.69
C GLN A 71 18.06 33.09 18.74
N HIS A 72 18.87 32.15 18.23
CA HIS A 72 20.34 32.28 18.22
C HIS A 72 20.84 33.42 17.31
N ASN A 73 20.09 33.80 16.27
CA ASN A 73 20.46 34.92 15.39
C ASN A 73 20.05 36.29 15.94
N THR A 74 19.28 36.32 17.03
CA THR A 74 18.75 37.55 17.63
C THR A 74 19.48 37.95 18.93
N GLU A 75 20.32 37.06 19.50
CA GLU A 75 21.27 37.34 20.60
C GLU A 75 22.67 37.71 20.08
#